data_AF-A0A952C9X4-F1
#
_entry.id   AF-A0A952C9X4-F1
#
_cell.length_a   1.000
_cell.length_b   1.000
_cell.length_c   1.000
_cell.angle_alpha   90.00
_cell.angle_beta   90.00
_cell.angle_gamma   90.00
#
_symmetry.space_group_name_H-M   'P 1'
#
loop_
_entity.id
_entity.type
_entity.pdbx_description
1 polymer ?
#
loop_
_entity_poly.entity_id
_entity_poly.type
_entity_poly.pdbx_seq_one_letter_code
_entity_poly.pdbx_strand_id
1 'polypeptide(L)'
;MSYNHFLRIERDEPAGPKHYVVHAADPRFSLELAPDREAPDQIGRGVIKRLCVPNSWAGNYGRYAKLIGAAQEFFQQSCAEPVAKAETRRFAR
;
A
#
# COMPACT_ATOMS: atom_id res chain seq x y z
N MET A 1 -4.81 -4.53 12.60
CA MET A 1 -4.93 -3.08 12.34
C MET A 1 -5.94 -2.86 11.23
N SER A 2 -6.58 -1.69 11.16
CA SER A 2 -7.45 -1.34 10.04
C SER A 2 -6.66 -0.58 8.96
N TYR A 3 -6.77 -0.99 7.71
CA TYR A 3 -6.10 -0.36 6.56
C TYR A 3 -7.01 0.57 5.75
N ASN A 4 -8.09 1.07 6.36
CA ASN A 4 -9.17 1.80 5.66
C ASN A 4 -8.72 3.05 4.90
N HIS A 5 -7.53 3.57 5.19
CA HIS A 5 -6.98 4.77 4.54
C HIS A 5 -5.86 4.47 3.55
N PHE A 6 -5.52 3.19 3.35
CA PHE A 6 -4.52 2.77 2.39
C PHE A 6 -5.16 2.31 1.09
N LEU A 7 -4.57 2.75 -0.02
CA LEU A 7 -4.95 2.35 -1.37
C LEU A 7 -3.73 1.82 -2.09
N ARG A 8 -3.85 0.66 -2.74
CA ARG A 8 -2.84 0.17 -3.68
C ARG A 8 -3.25 0.58 -5.09
N ILE A 9 -2.33 1.20 -5.81
CA ILE A 9 -2.47 1.52 -7.22
C ILE A 9 -1.36 0.78 -7.95
N GLU A 10 -1.76 -0.07 -8.88
CA GLU A 10 -0.85 -0.75 -9.78
C GLU A 10 -0.86 -0.03 -11.12
N ARG A 11 0.32 0.23 -11.68
CA ARG A 11 0.48 0.84 -12.99
C ARG A 11 1.38 -0.03 -13.84
N ASP A 12 0.86 -0.46 -14.97
CA ASP A 12 1.66 -1.15 -15.99
C ASP A 12 2.51 -0.13 -16.75
N GLU A 13 3.82 -0.21 -16.56
CA GLU A 13 4.79 0.58 -17.32
C GLU A 13 5.64 -0.34 -18.22
N PRO A 14 6.27 0.18 -19.29
CA PRO A 14 7.12 -0.63 -20.18
C PRO A 14 8.29 -1.33 -19.45
N ALA A 15 8.74 -0.78 -18.33
CA ALA A 15 9.80 -1.35 -17.49
C ALA A 15 9.29 -2.41 -16.48
N GLY A 16 7.99 -2.69 -16.48
CA GLY A 16 7.32 -3.59 -15.53
C GLY A 16 6.30 -2.87 -14.65
N PRO A 17 5.47 -3.63 -13.91
CA PRO A 17 4.45 -3.06 -13.04
C PRO A 17 5.09 -2.29 -11.89
N LYS A 18 4.57 -1.09 -11.63
CA LYS A 18 4.89 -0.28 -10.45
C LYS A 18 3.74 -0.30 -9.47
N HIS A 19 4.06 -0.55 -8.21
CA HIS A 19 3.08 -0.54 -7.14
C HIS A 19 3.24 0.72 -6.29
N TYR A 20 2.14 1.44 -6.15
CA TYR A 20 2.04 2.60 -5.29
C TYR A 20 1.10 2.30 -4.13
N VAL A 21 1.53 2.60 -2.91
CA VAL A 21 0.66 2.61 -1.73
C VAL A 21 0.44 4.04 -1.29
N VAL A 22 -0.81 4.46 -1.21
CA VAL A 22 -1.20 5.83 -0.87
C VAL A 22 -1.96 5.80 0.44
N HIS A 23 -1.53 6.63 1.40
CA HIS A 23 -2.32 6.93 2.59
C HIS A 23 -3.15 8.19 2.33
N ALA A 24 -4.47 8.02 2.21
CA ALA A 24 -5.39 9.07 1.77
C ALA A 24 -5.88 9.97 2.92
N ALA A 25 -5.70 9.57 4.18
CA ALA A 25 -6.02 10.37 5.35
C ALA A 25 -4.79 11.15 5.85
N ASP A 26 -4.98 12.15 6.71
CA ASP A 26 -3.84 12.85 7.31
C ASP A 26 -3.13 11.98 8.37
N PRO A 27 -1.79 11.86 8.33
CA PRO A 27 -0.88 12.50 7.39
C PRO A 27 -0.87 11.80 6.01
N ARG A 28 -1.07 12.58 4.94
CA ARG A 28 -1.09 12.07 3.55
C ARG A 28 0.31 11.81 3.05
N PHE A 29 0.54 10.65 2.42
CA PHE A 29 1.80 10.34 1.75
C PHE A 29 1.60 9.24 0.72
N SER A 30 2.60 9.06 -0.15
CA SER A 30 2.65 7.92 -1.07
C SER A 30 4.01 7.23 -1.02
N LEU A 31 3.98 5.92 -1.24
CA LEU A 31 5.12 5.04 -1.33
C LEU A 31 5.09 4.33 -2.67
N GLU A 32 6.24 4.20 -3.29
CA GLU A 32 6.49 3.29 -4.40
C GLU A 32 7.19 2.05 -3.85
N LEU A 33 6.60 0.88 -4.06
CA LEU A 33 7.09 -0.41 -3.62
C LEU A 33 7.35 -1.30 -4.84
N ALA A 34 8.43 -2.05 -4.77
CA ALA A 34 8.69 -3.17 -5.67
C ALA A 34 8.58 -4.49 -4.89
N PRO A 35 8.11 -5.59 -5.50
CA PRO A 35 8.16 -6.91 -4.88
C PRO A 35 9.61 -7.27 -4.50
N ASP A 36 9.77 -7.85 -3.32
CA ASP A 36 11.05 -8.38 -2.87
C ASP A 36 11.29 -9.77 -3.44
N ARG A 37 12.09 -9.85 -4.50
CA ARG A 37 12.40 -11.12 -5.19
C ARG A 37 13.28 -12.07 -4.38
N GLU A 38 13.90 -11.58 -3.31
CA GLU A 38 14.73 -12.39 -2.41
C GLU A 38 13.91 -13.03 -1.29
N ALA A 39 12.67 -12.57 -1.08
CA ALA A 39 11.75 -13.15 -0.10
C ALA A 39 11.23 -14.54 -0.56
N PRO A 40 10.91 -15.46 0.37
CA PRO A 40 10.40 -16.79 0.02
C PRO A 40 9.11 -16.78 -0.82
N ASP A 41 8.28 -15.75 -0.65
CA ASP A 41 7.03 -15.53 -1.39
C ASP A 41 7.23 -14.63 -2.64
N GLN A 42 8.48 -14.23 -2.95
CA GLN A 42 8.89 -13.33 -4.04
C GLN A 42 8.22 -11.94 -4.02
N ILE A 43 7.54 -11.61 -2.92
CA ILE A 43 6.82 -10.34 -2.72
C ILE A 43 7.32 -9.66 -1.44
N GLY A 44 7.43 -10.42 -0.36
CA GLY A 44 7.81 -9.97 0.97
C GLY A 44 6.96 -8.79 1.46
N ARG A 45 7.57 -7.92 2.24
CA ARG A 45 6.99 -6.62 2.65
C ARG A 45 7.10 -5.54 1.56
N GLY A 46 7.67 -5.88 0.41
CA GLY A 46 8.04 -4.95 -0.65
C GLY A 46 9.24 -4.07 -0.28
N VAL A 47 10.09 -3.80 -1.28
CA VAL A 47 11.24 -2.90 -1.20
C VAL A 47 10.79 -1.48 -1.52
N ILE A 48 11.01 -0.55 -0.59
CA ILE A 48 10.71 0.88 -0.80
C ILE A 48 11.66 1.44 -1.86
N LYS A 49 11.09 1.90 -2.98
CA LYS A 49 11.83 2.57 -4.05
C LYS A 49 11.75 4.09 -3.92
N ARG A 50 10.61 4.61 -3.46
CA ARG A 50 10.40 6.05 -3.31
C ARG A 50 9.38 6.34 -2.22
N LEU A 51 9.64 7.39 -1.44
CA LEU A 51 8.72 7.94 -0.46
C LEU A 51 8.44 9.40 -0.82
N CYS A 52 7.16 9.74 -0.99
CA CYS A 52 6.71 11.11 -1.21
C CYS A 52 5.88 11.57 -0.01
N VAL A 53 6.41 12.53 0.72
CA VAL A 53 5.74 13.18 1.85
C VAL A 53 5.55 14.67 1.53
N PRO A 54 4.44 15.29 1.97
CA PRO A 54 4.25 16.72 1.83
C PRO A 54 5.41 17.47 2.48
N ASN A 55 6.02 18.40 1.75
CA ASN A 55 7.05 19.26 2.29
C ASN A 55 6.42 20.19 3.34
N SER A 56 6.78 20.03 4.60
CA SER A 56 6.30 20.88 5.69
C SER A 56 7.48 21.34 6.54
N TRP A 57 7.61 22.66 6.67
CA TRP A 57 8.59 23.31 7.55
C TRP A 57 8.46 22.87 9.01
N ALA A 58 7.25 22.53 9.47
CA ALA A 58 6.95 22.10 10.84
C ALA A 58 6.48 20.63 10.93
N GLY A 59 6.72 19.84 9.89
CA GLY A 59 6.21 18.48 9.78
C GLY A 59 6.88 17.53 10.78
N ASN A 60 6.09 16.85 11.61
CA ASN A 60 6.60 15.74 12.42
C ASN A 60 6.72 14.48 11.55
N TYR A 61 7.88 14.30 10.92
CA TYR A 61 8.19 13.15 10.07
C TYR A 61 8.11 11.80 10.82
N GLY A 62 8.24 11.79 12.14
CA GLY A 62 8.09 10.59 12.97
C GLY A 62 6.69 9.98 12.91
N ARG A 63 5.65 10.77 12.61
CA ARG A 63 4.27 10.25 12.41
C ARG A 63 4.17 9.37 11.16
N TYR A 64 4.96 9.64 10.13
CA TYR A 64 4.97 8.87 8.89
C TYR A 64 5.67 7.53 9.07
N ALA A 65 6.74 7.45 9.87
CA ALA A 65 7.51 6.21 10.08
C ALA A 65 6.64 5.02 10.52
N LYS A 66 5.69 5.24 11.45
CA LYS A 66 4.74 4.19 11.88
C LYS A 66 3.80 3.76 10.75
N LEU A 67 3.35 4.71 9.94
CA LEU A 67 2.43 4.45 8.84
C LEU A 67 3.12 3.81 7.63
N ILE A 68 4.42 4.05 7.44
CA ILE A 68 5.23 3.38 6.41
C ILE A 68 5.33 1.89 6.70
N GLY A 69 5.55 1.49 7.95
CA GLY A 69 5.53 0.08 8.34
C GLY A 69 4.16 -0.57 8.07
N ALA A 70 3.08 0.11 8.45
CA ALA A 70 1.72 -0.34 8.15
C ALA A 70 1.42 -0.41 6.64
N ALA A 71 2.00 0.49 5.84
CA ALA A 71 1.86 0.50 4.38
C ALA A 71 2.55 -0.70 3.71
N GLN A 72 3.71 -1.13 4.22
CA GLN A 72 4.40 -2.34 3.76
C GLN A 72 3.62 -3.61 4.12
N GLU A 73 3.05 -3.69 5.33
CA GLU A 73 2.17 -4.78 5.72
C GLU A 73 0.90 -4.84 4.86
N PHE A 74 0.30 -3.67 4.57
CA PHE A 74 -0.83 -3.56 3.67
C PHE A 74 -0.47 -4.02 2.25
N PHE A 75 0.71 -3.65 1.75
CA PHE A 75 1.18 -4.10 0.44
C PHE A 75 1.24 -5.63 0.36
N GLN A 76 1.89 -6.26 1.33
CA GLN A 76 1.99 -7.72 1.40
C GLN A 76 0.59 -8.39 1.39
N GLN A 77 -0.33 -7.89 2.21
CA GLN A 77 -1.71 -8.43 2.27
C GLN A 77 -2.51 -8.17 1.00
N SER A 78 -2.31 -7.03 0.34
CA SER A 78 -3.00 -6.68 -0.90
C SER A 78 -2.57 -7.51 -2.10
N CYS A 79 -1.37 -8.09 -2.05
CA CYS A 79 -0.85 -8.98 -3.08
C CYS A 79 -1.30 -10.44 -2.89
N ALA A 80 -1.81 -10.79 -1.71
CA ALA A 80 -2.44 -12.08 -1.48
C ALA A 80 -3.78 -12.19 -2.25
N GLU A 81 -4.22 -13.42 -2.54
CA GLU A 81 -5.47 -13.65 -3.27
C GLU A 81 -6.65 -12.93 -2.60
N PRO A 82 -7.49 -12.22 -3.38
CA PRO A 82 -8.61 -11.49 -2.82
C PRO A 82 -9.62 -12.48 -2.21
N VAL A 83 -9.86 -12.34 -0.91
CA VAL A 83 -10.89 -13.12 -0.21
C VAL A 83 -12.25 -12.81 -0.85
N ALA A 84 -12.88 -13.82 -1.44
CA ALA A 84 -14.18 -13.69 -2.06
C ALA A 84 -15.20 -13.16 -1.03
N LYS A 85 -15.68 -11.94 -1.25
CA LYS A 85 -16.77 -11.38 -0.44
C LYS A 85 -18.07 -12.02 -0.91
N ALA A 86 -18.78 -12.70 -0.01
CA ALA A 86 -20.09 -13.27 -0.33
C ALA A 86 -21.01 -12.15 -0.84
N GLU A 87 -21.47 -12.28 -2.09
CA GLU A 87 -22.38 -11.33 -2.71
C GLU A 87 -23.73 -11.38 -1.97
N THR A 88 -23.98 -10.42 -1.08
CA THR A 88 -25.32 -10.22 -0.54
C THR A 88 -26.19 -9.56 -1.61
N ARG A 89 -26.89 -10.38 -2.41
CA ARG A 89 -27.94 -9.90 -3.32
C ARG A 89 -29.03 -9.23 -2.49
N ARG A 90 -29.10 -7.90 -2.54
CA ARG A 90 -30.06 -7.09 -1.75
C ARG A 90 -31.51 -7.17 -2.24
N PHE A 91 -31.78 -7.82 -3.37
CA PHE A 91 -33.14 -7.95 -3.89
C PHE A 91 -33.40 -9.37 -4.40
N ALA A 92 -33.94 -10.20 -3.52
CA ALA A 92 -34.73 -11.36 -3.89
C ALA A 92 -36.19 -11.02 -3.60
N ARG A 93 -36.87 -10.47 -4.60
CA ARG A 93 -38.34 -10.53 -4.68
C ARG A 93 -38.78 -10.39 -6.11
#